data_AF-G5NGN1-F1
#
_entry.id   AF-G5NGN1-F1
#
_cell.length_a   1.000
_cell.length_b   1.000
_cell.length_c   1.000
_cell.angle_alpha   90.00
_cell.angle_beta   90.00
_cell.angle_gamma   90.00
#
_symmetry.space_group_name_H-M   'P 1'
#
loop_
_entity.id
_entity.type
_entity.pdbx_description
1 polymer ?
#
loop_
_entity_poly.entity_id
_entity_poly.type
_entity_poly.pdbx_seq_one_letter_code
_entity_poly.pdbx_strand_id
1 'polypeptide(L)'
;MTNNAVLQLRAERLARATRLFLARGNRVRRCQRCLLPLKSCLCDTLTPSQAKSRFCLVMFDTEPMKPSNTGRLIADILPDTAAFQWSRTEPPQALL
;
A
#
# COMPACT_ATOMS: atom_id res chain seq x y z
N MET A 1 -4.48 -12.49 -8.99
CA MET A 1 -3.88 -11.74 -7.87
C MET A 1 -3.97 -10.27 -8.23
N THR A 2 -4.72 -9.46 -7.49
CA THR A 2 -4.87 -8.03 -7.79
C THR A 2 -3.69 -7.24 -7.19
N ASN A 3 -2.75 -6.86 -8.05
CA ASN A 3 -1.64 -5.99 -7.70
C ASN A 3 -2.13 -4.53 -7.75
N ASN A 4 -2.31 -3.88 -6.59
CA ASN A 4 -2.76 -2.48 -6.52
C ASN A 4 -1.59 -1.50 -6.40
N ALA A 5 -1.81 -0.22 -6.66
CA ALA A 5 -0.76 0.80 -6.66
C ALA A 5 -0.01 0.92 -5.32
N VAL A 6 -0.67 0.70 -4.18
CA VAL A 6 -0.02 0.75 -2.85
C VAL A 6 0.88 -0.48 -2.64
N LEU A 7 0.47 -1.66 -3.14
CA LEU A 7 1.30 -2.87 -3.11
C LEU A 7 2.53 -2.74 -4.00
N GLN A 8 2.42 -2.03 -5.13
CA GLN A 8 3.55 -1.69 -5.99
C GLN A 8 4.57 -0.82 -5.24
N LEU A 9 4.13 0.30 -4.63
CA LEU A 9 5.02 1.14 -3.81
C LEU A 9 5.66 0.36 -2.66
N ARG A 10 4.92 -0.56 -2.03
CA ARG A 10 5.48 -1.43 -0.99
C ARG A 10 6.58 -2.32 -1.55
N ALA A 11 6.37 -2.94 -2.71
CA ALA A 11 7.35 -3.82 -3.35
C ALA A 11 8.62 -3.05 -3.71
N GLU A 12 8.48 -1.86 -4.31
CA GLU A 12 9.59 -0.96 -4.61
C GLU A 12 10.36 -0.58 -3.33
N ARG A 13 9.63 -0.25 -2.27
CA ARG A 13 10.22 0.14 -1.00
C ARG A 13 10.99 -1.00 -0.33
N LEU A 14 10.46 -2.22 -0.43
CA LEU A 14 11.12 -3.44 0.04
C LEU A 14 12.39 -3.72 -0.76
N ALA A 15 12.36 -3.54 -2.08
CA ALA A 15 13.53 -3.71 -2.94
C ALA A 15 14.67 -2.73 -2.60
N ARG A 16 14.34 -1.51 -2.17
CA ARG A 16 15.31 -0.51 -1.71
C ARG A 16 15.75 -0.69 -0.24
N ALA A 17 15.16 -1.61 0.52
CA ALA A 17 15.42 -1.72 1.95
C ALA A 17 16.78 -2.38 2.23
N THR A 18 17.71 -1.63 2.82
CA THR A 18 19.01 -2.14 3.29
C THR A 18 18.98 -2.70 4.71
N ARG A 19 17.85 -2.55 5.41
CA ARG A 19 17.65 -3.02 6.78
C ARG A 19 16.25 -3.61 6.96
N LEU A 20 16.14 -4.53 7.90
CA LEU A 20 14.84 -5.12 8.28
C LEU A 20 13.90 -4.06 8.85
N PHE A 21 12.61 -4.18 8.50
CA PHE A 21 11.56 -3.31 9.03
C PHE A 21 11.11 -3.81 10.41
N LEU A 22 11.72 -3.27 11.47
CA LEU A 22 11.44 -3.63 12.87
C LEU A 22 10.42 -2.67 13.50
N ALA A 23 9.15 -2.78 13.10
CA ALA A 23 8.06 -2.02 13.72
C ALA A 23 7.45 -2.75 14.94
N ARG A 24 6.63 -2.04 15.73
CA ARG A 24 5.81 -2.66 16.79
C ARG A 24 4.97 -3.79 16.21
N GLY A 25 5.04 -4.97 16.84
CA GLY A 25 4.37 -6.17 16.35
C GLY A 25 5.05 -6.84 15.15
N ASN A 26 6.37 -6.69 14.98
CA ASN A 26 7.14 -7.36 13.91
C ASN A 26 7.08 -8.90 13.98
N ARG A 27 6.87 -9.50 15.16
CA ARG A 27 6.72 -10.96 15.33
C ARG A 27 5.35 -11.49 14.87
N VAL A 28 4.39 -10.60 14.62
CA VAL A 28 3.05 -11.00 14.18
C VAL A 28 3.14 -11.51 12.75
N ARG A 29 2.70 -12.75 12.52
CA ARG A 29 2.54 -13.30 11.17
C ARG A 29 1.37 -12.60 10.47
N ARG A 30 1.66 -11.97 9.32
CA ARG A 30 0.72 -11.13 8.58
C ARG A 30 0.49 -11.67 7.18
N CYS A 31 -0.71 -11.42 6.66
CA CYS A 31 -1.01 -11.65 5.25
C CYS A 31 -0.12 -10.75 4.38
N GLN A 32 0.50 -11.27 3.32
CA GLN A 32 1.38 -10.46 2.46
C GLN A 32 0.62 -9.44 1.59
N ARG A 33 -0.71 -9.58 1.46
CA ARG A 33 -1.59 -8.65 0.75
C ARG A 33 -2.10 -7.55 1.67
N CYS A 34 -3.03 -7.85 2.59
CA CYS A 34 -3.63 -6.80 3.43
C CYS A 34 -2.71 -6.31 4.58
N LEU A 35 -1.65 -7.06 4.92
CA LEU A 35 -0.73 -6.85 6.07
C LEU A 35 -1.39 -6.91 7.46
N LEU A 36 -2.67 -7.29 7.53
CA LEU A 36 -3.31 -7.63 8.79
C LEU A 36 -2.77 -8.96 9.34
N PRO A 37 -2.89 -9.20 10.66
CA PRO A 37 -2.60 -10.51 11.24
C PRO A 37 -3.38 -11.60 10.50
N LEU A 38 -2.79 -12.78 10.28
CA LEU A 38 -3.43 -13.86 9.50
C LEU A 38 -4.84 -14.22 10.00
N LYS A 39 -5.06 -14.19 11.33
CA LYS A 39 -6.36 -14.45 11.96
C LYS A 39 -7.44 -13.41 11.64
N SER A 40 -7.06 -12.23 11.16
CA SER A 40 -7.93 -11.11 10.83
C SER A 40 -7.71 -10.68 9.37
N CYS A 41 -7.30 -11.63 8.52
CA CYS A 41 -7.16 -11.38 7.09
C CYS A 41 -8.53 -11.00 6.51
N LEU A 42 -8.57 -9.90 5.75
CA LEU A 42 -9.79 -9.44 5.07
C LEU A 42 -9.75 -9.67 3.56
N CYS A 43 -8.73 -10.36 3.04
CA CYS A 43 -8.51 -10.45 1.60
C CYS A 43 -9.67 -11.09 0.84
N ASP A 44 -10.36 -12.04 1.48
CA ASP A 44 -11.48 -12.77 0.89
C ASP A 44 -12.80 -11.97 0.98
N THR A 45 -12.83 -10.89 1.76
CA THR A 45 -13.99 -10.00 1.91
C THR A 45 -13.90 -8.77 1.00
N LEU A 46 -12.77 -8.58 0.30
CA LEU A 46 -12.56 -7.43 -0.57
C LEU A 46 -13.22 -7.65 -1.93
N THR A 47 -14.21 -6.81 -2.24
CA THR A 47 -14.88 -6.79 -3.53
C THR A 47 -14.55 -5.48 -4.25
N PRO A 48 -13.77 -5.52 -5.36
CA PRO A 48 -13.50 -4.33 -6.16
C PRO A 48 -14.80 -3.73 -6.71
N SER A 49 -14.82 -2.41 -6.83
CA SER A 49 -15.92 -1.63 -7.37
C SER A 49 -15.38 -0.51 -8.25
N GLN A 50 -16.18 -0.07 -9.22
CA GLN A 50 -15.84 1.03 -10.11
C GLN A 50 -16.41 2.34 -9.57
N ALA A 51 -15.66 3.42 -9.76
CA ALA A 51 -16.08 4.77 -9.39
C ALA A 51 -15.87 5.73 -10.57
N LYS A 52 -16.71 6.76 -10.66
CA LYS A 52 -16.50 7.86 -11.61
C LYS A 52 -15.34 8.77 -11.20
N SER A 53 -14.96 8.73 -9.92
CA SER A 53 -13.83 9.44 -9.36
C SER A 53 -12.62 8.53 -9.25
N ARG A 54 -11.43 9.13 -9.33
CA ARG A 54 -10.14 8.45 -9.16
C ARG A 54 -9.45 8.99 -7.91
N PHE A 55 -8.83 8.11 -7.14
CA PHE A 55 -7.96 8.50 -6.04
C PHE A 55 -6.51 8.60 -6.52
N CYS A 56 -5.84 9.68 -6.12
CA CYS A 56 -4.40 9.87 -6.27
C CYS A 56 -3.79 9.94 -4.87
N LEU A 57 -3.12 8.88 -4.44
CA LEU A 57 -2.52 8.77 -3.13
C LEU A 57 -1.08 9.26 -3.18
N VAL A 58 -0.74 10.22 -2.31
CA VAL A 58 0.63 10.68 -2.11
C VAL A 58 1.09 10.20 -0.74
N MET A 59 2.05 9.28 -0.71
CA MET A 59 2.38 8.51 0.49
C MET A 59 3.82 8.77 0.93
N PHE A 60 4.04 8.97 2.23
CA PHE A 60 5.40 9.00 2.78
C PHE A 60 6.13 7.66 2.53
N ASP A 61 7.46 7.69 2.39
CA ASP A 61 8.33 6.55 2.02
C ASP A 61 8.00 5.22 2.75
N THR A 62 7.68 5.29 4.05
CA THR A 62 7.40 4.09 4.87
C THR A 62 5.91 3.82 5.09
N GLU A 63 5.01 4.65 4.56
CA GLU A 63 3.56 4.48 4.71
C GLU A 63 3.03 3.17 4.06
N PRO A 64 3.49 2.75 2.87
CA PRO A 64 3.08 1.46 2.27
C PRO A 64 3.47 0.25 3.12
N MET A 65 4.48 0.39 4.00
CA MET A 65 4.95 -0.67 4.90
C MET A 65 4.03 -0.86 6.11
N LYS A 66 3.14 0.08 6.40
CA LYS A 66 2.28 -0.01 7.57
C LYS A 66 1.29 -1.18 7.47
N PRO A 67 1.08 -1.94 8.56
CA PRO A 67 0.18 -3.09 8.56
C PRO A 67 -1.28 -2.80 8.22
N SER A 68 -1.75 -1.58 8.46
CA SER A 68 -3.01 -1.06 7.93
C SER A 68 -2.82 0.41 7.55
N ASN A 69 -3.35 0.79 6.39
CA ASN A 69 -3.54 2.18 6.02
C ASN A 69 -4.80 2.29 5.12
N THR A 70 -5.52 3.40 5.21
CA THR A 70 -6.77 3.62 4.46
C THR A 70 -6.52 3.64 2.94
N GLY A 71 -5.37 4.18 2.50
CA GLY A 71 -5.01 4.23 1.09
C GLY A 71 -4.96 2.85 0.43
N ARG A 72 -4.47 1.82 1.14
CA ARG A 72 -4.45 0.44 0.65
C ARG A 72 -5.85 -0.12 0.51
N LEU A 73 -6.74 0.14 1.48
CA LEU A 73 -8.15 -0.26 1.36
C LEU A 73 -8.83 0.43 0.18
N ILE A 74 -8.59 1.73 -0.02
CA ILE A 74 -9.07 2.45 -1.20
C ILE A 74 -8.55 1.79 -2.48
N ALA A 75 -7.25 1.48 -2.58
CA ALA A 75 -6.66 0.85 -3.76
C ALA A 75 -7.08 -0.62 -3.97
N ASP A 76 -7.47 -1.32 -2.91
CA ASP A 76 -8.04 -2.68 -2.99
C ASP A 76 -9.50 -2.67 -3.49
N ILE A 77 -10.28 -1.64 -3.17
CA ILE A 77 -11.68 -1.50 -3.57
C ILE A 77 -11.81 -0.76 -4.91
N LEU A 78 -11.03 0.28 -5.15
CA LEU A 78 -11.09 1.12 -6.36
C LEU A 78 -9.84 0.87 -7.22
N PRO A 79 -9.92 0.03 -8.27
CA PRO A 79 -8.76 -0.46 -9.00
C PRO A 79 -8.00 0.63 -9.76
N ASP A 80 -8.66 1.72 -10.16
CA ASP A 80 -8.04 2.83 -10.89
C ASP A 80 -7.23 3.78 -9.99
N THR A 81 -7.10 3.47 -8.69
CA THR A 81 -6.33 4.27 -7.74
C THR A 81 -4.86 4.37 -8.17
N ALA A 82 -4.34 5.59 -8.25
CA ALA A 82 -2.91 5.86 -8.37
C ALA A 82 -2.28 6.03 -6.99
N ALA A 83 -1.02 5.62 -6.84
CA ALA A 83 -0.24 5.89 -5.65
C ALA A 83 1.17 6.32 -6.03
N PHE A 84 1.68 7.35 -5.34
CA PHE A 84 2.98 7.92 -5.57
C PHE A 84 3.75 8.06 -4.27
N GLN A 85 5.05 7.80 -4.30
CA GLN A 85 5.94 8.13 -3.19
C GLN A 85 6.11 9.64 -3.13
N TRP A 86 5.86 10.22 -1.96
CA TRP A 86 6.14 11.63 -1.70
C TRP A 86 7.65 11.86 -1.52
N SER A 87 8.14 12.92 -2.15
CA SER A 87 9.48 13.44 -1.93
C SER A 87 9.44 14.97 -1.99
N ARG A 88 10.12 15.63 -1.07
CA ARG A 88 10.21 17.10 -1.03
C ARG A 88 11.12 17.65 -2.13
N THR A 89 12.16 16.90 -2.49
CA THR A 89 13.23 17.33 -3.41
C THR A 89 13.12 16.69 -4.78
N GLU A 90 12.48 15.52 -4.88
CA GLU A 90 12.39 14.72 -6.10
C GLU A 90 10.92 14.30 -6.33
N PRO A 91 10.01 15.26 -6.61
CA PRO A 91 8.60 14.95 -6.80
C PRO A 91 8.39 13.99 -8.00
N PRO A 92 7.43 13.07 -7.93
CA PRO A 92 7.08 12.21 -9.05
C PRO A 92 6.69 13.02 -10.30
N GLN A 93 7.33 12.75 -11.43
CA GLN A 93 7.10 13.52 -12.66
C GLN A 93 5.64 13.49 -13.15
N ALA A 94 4.91 12.42 -12.86
CA ALA A 94 3.50 12.31 -13.23
C ALA A 94 2.56 13.23 -12.41
N LEU A 95 3.07 13.93 -11.39
CA LEU A 95 2.34 14.90 -10.56
C LEU A 95 2.72 16.37 -10.85
N LEU A 96 3.57 16.62 -11.85
CA LEU A 96 3.97 17.94 -12.33
C LEU A 96 3.36 18.22 -13.70
#